data_AF-A0A7J4L769-F1
#
_entry.id   AF-A0A7J4L769-F1
#
_cell.length_a   1.000
_cell.length_b   1.000
_cell.length_c   1.000
_cell.angle_alpha   90.00
_cell.angle_beta   90.00
_cell.angle_gamma   90.00
#
_symmetry.space_group_name_H-M   'P 1'
#
loop_
_entity.id
_entity.type
_entity.pdbx_description
1 polymer ?
#
loop_
_entity_poly.entity_id
_entity_poly.type
_entity_poly.pdbx_seq_one_letter_code
_entity_poly.pdbx_strand_id
1 'polypeptide(L)'
;MDPFLDSGSNGIEIIPSDVSEIKIGDIISYASAEGGIVVHRVIEINEDEQGTYFIVKGDNNPIQDDEKVRFNQIKGILVGIIY
;
A
#
# COMPACT_ATOMS: atom_id res chain seq x y z
N MET A 1 2.82 4.33 -10.32
CA MET A 1 1.64 5.03 -9.77
C MET A 1 1.57 6.42 -10.39
N ASP A 2 1.46 6.51 -11.72
CA ASP A 2 1.49 7.82 -12.38
C ASP A 2 0.25 8.67 -12.06
N PRO A 3 0.37 10.00 -11.95
CA PRO A 3 1.61 10.81 -12.02
C PRO A 3 2.31 10.95 -10.66
N PHE A 4 1.84 10.28 -9.61
CA PHE A 4 2.33 10.47 -8.24
C PHE A 4 3.74 9.89 -8.03
N LEU A 5 3.96 8.64 -8.44
CA LEU A 5 5.25 7.95 -8.35
C LEU A 5 5.51 7.22 -9.67
N ASP A 6 6.56 7.65 -10.37
CA ASP A 6 6.95 7.17 -11.70
C ASP A 6 8.17 6.23 -11.60
N SER A 7 8.42 5.46 -12.64
CA SER A 7 9.59 4.61 -12.80
C SER A 7 10.89 5.39 -12.58
N GLY A 8 11.80 4.83 -11.76
CA GLY A 8 13.08 5.45 -11.40
C GLY A 8 13.02 6.42 -10.22
N SER A 9 11.82 6.74 -9.69
CA SER A 9 11.68 7.52 -8.46
C SER A 9 12.22 6.74 -7.24
N ASN A 10 12.80 7.45 -6.28
CA ASN A 10 13.27 6.84 -5.03
C ASN A 10 12.29 7.14 -3.89
N GLY A 11 11.70 6.10 -3.31
CA GLY A 11 10.80 6.23 -2.15
C GLY A 11 11.55 6.16 -0.82
N ILE A 12 11.15 6.99 0.13
CA ILE A 12 11.51 6.87 1.55
C ILE A 12 10.31 6.29 2.27
N GLU A 13 10.50 5.16 2.95
CA GLU A 13 9.43 4.45 3.64
C GLU A 13 9.76 4.25 5.12
N ILE A 14 8.72 4.22 5.94
CA ILE A 14 8.79 3.79 7.35
C ILE A 14 8.10 2.43 7.49
N ILE A 15 8.67 1.53 8.28
CA ILE A 15 8.05 0.24 8.56
C ILE A 15 7.01 0.45 9.67
N PRO A 16 5.71 0.23 9.40
CA PRO A 16 4.70 0.39 10.44
C PRO A 16 4.86 -0.70 11.50
N SER A 17 4.71 -0.31 12.77
CA SER A 17 4.78 -1.25 13.90
C SER A 17 3.42 -1.84 14.26
N ASP A 18 2.34 -1.13 13.90
CA ASP A 18 0.96 -1.53 14.21
C ASP A 18 -0.01 -1.12 13.09
N VAL A 19 -1.15 -1.82 13.03
CA VAL A 19 -2.24 -1.56 12.07
C VAL A 19 -2.76 -0.13 12.17
N SER A 20 -2.84 0.43 13.38
CA SER A 20 -3.38 1.78 13.64
C SER A 20 -2.53 2.91 13.08
N GLU A 21 -1.28 2.63 12.70
CA GLU A 21 -0.39 3.60 12.05
C GLU A 21 -0.77 3.83 10.58
N ILE A 22 -1.47 2.88 9.96
CA ILE A 22 -1.88 2.93 8.56
C ILE A 22 -3.27 3.53 8.45
N LYS A 23 -3.41 4.53 7.58
CA LYS A 23 -4.64 5.31 7.40
C LYS A 23 -5.09 5.30 5.94
N ILE A 24 -6.39 5.55 5.74
CA ILE A 24 -6.94 5.79 4.41
C ILE A 24 -6.21 6.98 3.79
N GLY A 25 -5.73 6.79 2.57
CA GLY A 25 -4.95 7.79 1.82
C GLY A 25 -3.44 7.55 1.84
N ASP A 26 -2.92 6.75 2.78
CA ASP A 26 -1.51 6.37 2.82
C ASP A 26 -1.13 5.54 1.59
N ILE A 27 0.12 5.63 1.18
CA ILE A 27 0.69 4.79 0.12
C ILE A 27 1.58 3.77 0.79
N ILE A 28 1.29 2.50 0.55
CA ILE A 28 1.99 1.39 1.18
C ILE A 28 2.66 0.52 0.13
N SER A 29 3.85 0.03 0.49
CA SER A 29 4.50 -1.08 -0.20
C SER A 29 4.08 -2.39 0.47
N TYR A 30 3.75 -3.41 -0.32
CA TYR A 30 3.37 -4.71 0.20
C TYR A 30 3.80 -5.84 -0.72
N ALA A 31 4.00 -7.03 -0.15
CA ALA A 31 4.25 -8.25 -0.91
C ALA A 31 2.92 -8.82 -1.41
N SER A 32 2.68 -8.75 -2.72
CA SER A 32 1.46 -9.28 -3.33
C SER A 32 1.45 -10.80 -3.33
N ALA A 33 0.26 -11.39 -3.21
CA ALA A 33 0.03 -12.82 -3.41
C ALA A 33 0.43 -13.31 -4.81
N GLU A 34 0.39 -12.43 -5.82
CA GLU A 34 0.85 -12.73 -7.18
C GLU A 34 2.38 -12.71 -7.32
N GLY A 35 3.08 -12.25 -6.27
CA GLY A 35 4.53 -12.15 -6.20
C GLY A 35 5.05 -10.73 -6.45
N GLY A 36 6.23 -10.45 -5.91
CA GLY A 36 6.87 -9.13 -5.99
C GLY A 36 6.35 -8.13 -4.95
N ILE A 37 6.88 -6.91 -5.03
CA ILE A 37 6.48 -5.77 -4.19
C ILE A 37 5.67 -4.81 -5.05
N VAL A 38 4.48 -4.48 -4.56
CA VAL A 38 3.57 -3.50 -5.18
C VAL A 38 3.45 -2.29 -4.26
N VAL A 39 3.32 -1.10 -4.84
CA VAL A 39 3.19 0.17 -4.10
C VAL A 39 1.91 0.86 -4.54
N HIS A 40 0.88 0.86 -3.70
CA HIS A 40 -0.44 1.41 -4.02
C HIS A 40 -1.03 2.19 -2.83
N ARG A 41 -2.09 2.98 -3.10
CA ARG A 41 -2.75 3.80 -2.08
C ARG A 41 -3.84 3.02 -1.37
N VAL A 42 -3.88 3.11 -0.04
CA VAL A 42 -4.97 2.60 0.80
C VAL A 42 -6.22 3.43 0.53
N ILE A 43 -7.29 2.80 0.06
CA ILE A 43 -8.58 3.46 -0.17
C ILE A 43 -9.64 3.05 0.87
N GLU A 44 -9.51 1.86 1.47
CA GLU A 44 -10.38 1.41 2.56
C GLU A 44 -9.62 0.55 3.57
N ILE A 45 -10.11 0.55 4.81
CA ILE A 45 -9.63 -0.30 5.91
C ILE A 45 -10.84 -1.01 6.49
N ASN A 46 -10.79 -2.33 6.53
CA ASN A 46 -11.90 -3.17 6.99
C ASN A 46 -11.36 -4.31 7.87
N GLU A 47 -12.26 -5.02 8.54
CA GLU A 47 -11.92 -6.15 9.41
C GLU A 47 -12.76 -7.37 9.02
N ASP A 48 -12.15 -8.55 9.06
CA ASP A 48 -12.84 -9.83 8.95
C ASP A 48 -12.28 -10.84 9.96
N GLU A 49 -12.68 -12.11 9.87
CA GLU A 49 -12.26 -13.16 10.81
C GLU A 49 -10.74 -13.37 10.86
N GLN A 50 -9.99 -12.91 9.85
CA GLN A 50 -8.53 -13.01 9.79
C GLN A 50 -7.83 -11.72 10.28
N GLY A 51 -8.59 -10.77 10.81
CA GLY A 51 -8.13 -9.47 11.29
C GLY A 51 -8.26 -8.36 10.24
N THR A 52 -7.56 -7.25 10.48
CA THR A 52 -7.62 -6.07 9.60
C THR A 52 -7.03 -6.36 8.22
N TYR A 53 -7.70 -5.84 7.19
CA TYR A 53 -7.20 -5.81 5.83
C TYR A 53 -7.41 -4.45 5.19
N PHE A 54 -6.61 -4.20 4.17
CA PHE A 54 -6.56 -2.97 3.43
C PHE A 54 -7.00 -3.23 2.01
N ILE A 55 -7.89 -2.40 1.49
CA ILE A 55 -8.16 -2.32 0.07
C ILE A 55 -7.27 -1.22 -0.49
N VAL A 56 -6.49 -1.58 -1.49
CA VAL A 56 -5.53 -0.69 -2.14
C VAL A 56 -5.87 -0.50 -3.60
N LYS A 57 -5.37 0.60 -4.15
CA LYS A 57 -5.57 0.93 -5.55
C LYS A 57 -4.38 1.71 -6.10
N GLY A 58 -3.98 1.37 -7.31
CA GLY A 58 -3.10 2.21 -8.11
C GLY A 58 -3.73 3.57 -8.41
N ASP A 59 -3.02 4.67 -8.17
CA ASP A 59 -3.52 6.04 -8.42
C ASP A 59 -4.00 6.21 -9.87
N ASN A 60 -3.33 5.57 -10.84
CA ASN A 60 -3.71 5.57 -12.25
C ASN A 60 -4.64 4.42 -12.68
N ASN A 61 -4.93 3.46 -11.80
CA ASN A 61 -5.77 2.33 -12.17
C ASN A 61 -7.25 2.76 -12.19
N PRO A 62 -8.11 2.22 -13.07
CA PRO A 62 -9.53 2.56 -13.08
C PRO A 62 -10.32 1.87 -11.95
N ILE A 63 -9.81 0.73 -11.47
CA ILE A 63 -10.41 -0.10 -10.43
C ILE A 63 -9.41 -0.36 -9.31
N GLN A 64 -9.91 -0.77 -8.15
CA GLN A 64 -9.09 -1.22 -7.04
C GLN A 64 -8.46 -2.58 -7.33
N ASP A 65 -7.47 -2.94 -6.53
CA ASP A 65 -6.84 -4.25 -6.60
C ASP A 65 -7.79 -5.31 -6.01
N ASP A 66 -7.81 -6.51 -6.59
CA ASP A 66 -8.68 -7.61 -6.14
C ASP A 66 -8.18 -8.26 -4.83
N GLU A 67 -6.93 -7.99 -4.45
CA GLU A 67 -6.28 -8.56 -3.28
C GLU A 67 -6.64 -7.82 -2.00
N LYS A 68 -7.05 -8.57 -0.96
CA LYS A 68 -7.13 -8.05 0.42
C LYS A 68 -5.74 -8.05 1.05
N VAL A 69 -5.10 -6.89 1.09
CA VAL A 69 -3.75 -6.74 1.67
C VAL A 69 -3.83 -6.87 3.18
N ARG A 70 -3.07 -7.80 3.76
CA ARG A 70 -2.97 -8.00 5.21
C ARG A 70 -1.76 -7.29 5.79
N PHE A 71 -1.83 -6.95 7.08
CA PHE A 71 -0.74 -6.22 7.76
C PHE A 71 0.63 -6.91 7.63
N ASN A 72 0.68 -8.24 7.69
CA ASN A 72 1.93 -9.00 7.52
C ASN A 72 2.54 -8.94 6.11
N GLN A 73 1.77 -8.52 5.10
CA GLN A 73 2.27 -8.32 3.74
C GLN A 73 2.93 -6.95 3.58
N ILE A 74 2.56 -5.98 4.40
CA ILE A 74 3.01 -4.59 4.32
C ILE A 74 4.49 -4.51 4.68
N LYS A 75 5.24 -3.76 3.87
CA LYS A 75 6.69 -3.55 4.02
C LYS A 75 7.01 -2.14 4.49
N GLY A 76 6.24 -1.15 4.06
CA GLY A 76 6.43 0.22 4.50
C GLY A 76 5.29 1.15 4.08
N ILE A 77 5.22 2.28 4.78
CA ILE A 77 4.40 3.44 4.43
C ILE A 77 5.33 4.47 3.79
N LEU A 78 5.00 4.94 2.59
CA LEU A 78 5.75 5.96 1.88
C LEU A 78 5.58 7.33 2.55
N VAL A 79 6.69 7.94 2.97
CA VAL A 79 6.72 9.26 3.64
C VAL A 79 7.39 10.34 2.80
N GLY A 80 8.07 9.97 1.71
CA GLY A 80 8.71 10.94 0.81
C GLY A 80 9.15 10.30 -0.50
N ILE A 81 9.27 11.14 -1.54
CA ILE A 81 9.79 10.77 -2.85
C ILE A 81 10.96 11.70 -3.17
N ILE A 82 12.08 11.13 -3.61
CA ILE A 82 13.24 11.86 -4.10
C ILE A 82 13.37 11.57 -5.61
N TYR A 83 13.53 12.65 -6.38
CA TYR A 83 13.79 12.64 -7.82
C TYR A 83 15.28 12.92 -8.10
#